data_AF-A0A7C5N8M5-F1
#
_entry.id   AF-A0A7C5N8M5-F1
#
_cell.length_a   1.000
_cell.length_b   1.000
_cell.length_c   1.000
_cell.angle_alpha   90.00
_cell.angle_beta   90.00
_cell.angle_gamma   90.00
#
_symmetry.space_group_name_H-M   'P 1'
#
loop_
_entity.id
_entity.type
_entity.pdbx_description
1 polymer ?
#
loop_
_entity_poly.entity_id
_entity_poly.type
_entity_poly.pdbx_seq_one_letter_code
_entity_poly.pdbx_strand_id
1 'polypeptide(L)'
;ADAFLKAPAAGVIRNRILQPGDMASPQSPVLTLALTTPVWVRAYLPESDLGRVAPGMRAWILTDSYPEKRYKGWVGYISPTAEFTPKNVETPELRTRLVYQVRVFACNPEGELRLGMPATVVIPLDQPPPAERAQGDPCAS
;
A
#
# COMPACT_ATOMS: atom_id res chain seq x y z
N ALA A 1 -12.97 10.79 -36.27
CA ALA A 1 -13.07 10.79 -34.81
C ALA A 1 -12.14 9.68 -34.33
N ASP A 2 -11.05 10.03 -33.66
CA ASP A 2 -10.07 9.08 -33.15
C ASP A 2 -9.57 9.60 -31.80
N ALA A 3 -9.95 8.92 -30.72
CA ALA A 3 -9.41 9.20 -29.39
C ALA A 3 -8.45 8.05 -29.03
N PHE A 4 -7.16 8.28 -29.22
CA PHE A 4 -6.13 7.35 -28.76
C PHE A 4 -5.96 7.49 -27.25
N LEU A 5 -6.41 6.48 -26.49
CA LEU A 5 -6.06 6.32 -25.08
C LEU A 5 -4.63 5.77 -24.98
N LYS A 6 -3.67 6.64 -24.69
CA LYS A 6 -2.32 6.24 -24.29
C LYS A 6 -2.29 5.96 -22.78
N ALA A 7 -1.82 4.78 -22.40
CA ALA A 7 -1.52 4.46 -21.00
C ALA A 7 -0.28 5.25 -20.53
N PRO A 8 -0.34 5.97 -19.40
CA PRO A 8 0.76 6.84 -18.95
C PRO A 8 1.90 6.11 -18.21
N ALA A 9 1.85 4.78 -18.02
CA ALA A 9 2.89 4.04 -17.33
C ALA A 9 3.00 2.58 -17.78
N ALA A 10 4.19 2.00 -17.66
CA ALA A 10 4.47 0.59 -17.97
C ALA A 10 3.75 -0.34 -16.97
N GLY A 11 2.79 -1.13 -17.47
CA GLY A 11 2.05 -2.12 -16.69
C GLY A 11 1.71 -3.33 -17.55
N VAL A 12 1.80 -4.53 -16.98
CA VAL A 12 1.50 -5.79 -17.68
C VAL A 12 -0.02 -5.98 -17.73
N ILE A 13 -0.61 -5.92 -18.93
CA ILE A 13 -2.02 -6.23 -19.16
C ILE A 13 -2.22 -7.74 -18.96
N ARG A 14 -2.83 -8.14 -17.84
CA ARG A 14 -3.37 -9.49 -17.69
C ARG A 14 -4.89 -9.44 -17.81
N ASN A 15 -5.36 -10.14 -18.85
CA ASN A 15 -6.73 -10.44 -19.25
C ASN A 15 -7.47 -9.34 -20.03
N ARG A 16 -7.50 -9.55 -21.34
CA ARG A 16 -8.41 -8.95 -22.31
C ARG A 16 -9.68 -9.82 -22.39
N ILE A 17 -10.80 -9.36 -21.84
CA ILE A 17 -12.12 -9.88 -22.22
C ILE A 17 -13.12 -8.71 -22.20
N LEU A 18 -13.20 -7.96 -23.28
CA LEU A 18 -14.45 -7.32 -23.68
C LEU A 18 -14.64 -7.58 -25.17
N GLN A 19 -15.70 -8.32 -25.49
CA GLN A 19 -16.16 -8.49 -26.86
C GLN A 19 -16.77 -7.16 -27.34
N PRO A 20 -16.59 -6.76 -28.61
CA PRO A 20 -17.19 -5.54 -29.12
C PRO A 20 -18.71 -5.73 -29.24
N GLY A 21 -19.51 -5.01 -28.44
CA GLY A 21 -20.97 -5.04 -28.56
C GLY A 21 -21.80 -4.54 -27.38
N ASP A 22 -21.25 -4.48 -26.16
CA ASP A 22 -22.06 -4.09 -25.00
C ASP A 22 -22.22 -2.56 -24.87
N MET A 23 -23.47 -2.12 -24.78
CA MET A 23 -23.84 -0.75 -24.40
C MET A 23 -23.29 -0.44 -23.00
N ALA A 24 -22.37 0.51 -22.93
CA ALA A 24 -21.84 1.00 -21.66
C ALA A 24 -22.88 1.89 -20.95
N SER A 25 -23.61 1.32 -19.98
CA SER A 25 -24.45 2.09 -19.06
C SER A 25 -23.58 2.87 -18.05
N PRO A 26 -23.84 4.17 -17.79
CA PRO A 26 -22.91 5.08 -17.11
C PRO A 26 -22.89 4.97 -15.56
N GLN A 27 -23.04 3.78 -14.97
CA GLN A 27 -23.20 3.65 -13.50
C GLN A 27 -22.40 2.52 -12.81
N SER A 28 -21.43 1.91 -13.48
CA SER A 28 -20.47 1.03 -12.80
C SER A 28 -19.05 1.50 -13.10
N PRO A 29 -18.14 1.64 -12.12
CA PRO A 29 -16.73 1.79 -12.43
C PRO A 29 -16.25 0.51 -13.12
N VAL A 30 -16.23 0.53 -14.46
CA VAL A 30 -15.84 -0.60 -15.34
C VAL A 30 -14.32 -0.88 -15.30
N LEU A 31 -13.57 -0.13 -14.50
CA LEU A 31 -12.13 -0.26 -14.42
C LEU A 31 -11.64 0.05 -12.99
N THR A 32 -11.58 -0.97 -12.13
CA THR A 32 -10.59 -0.93 -11.05
C THR A 32 -9.26 -1.14 -11.76
N LEU A 33 -8.64 -0.05 -12.21
CA LEU A 33 -7.21 -0.03 -12.49
C LEU A 33 -6.55 -0.51 -11.19
N ALA A 34 -6.24 -1.81 -11.14
CA ALA A 34 -5.31 -2.35 -10.18
C ALA A 34 -3.97 -1.73 -10.55
N LEU A 35 -3.77 -0.49 -10.13
CA LEU A 35 -2.49 0.20 -10.08
C LEU A 35 -1.65 -0.64 -9.12
N THR A 36 -1.05 -1.70 -9.66
CA THR A 36 -0.09 -2.57 -8.95
C THR A 36 1.24 -1.86 -8.76
N THR A 37 1.36 -0.64 -9.31
CA THR A 37 2.48 0.26 -9.18
C THR A 37 1.98 1.62 -8.64
N PRO A 38 2.49 2.07 -7.49
CA PRO A 38 3.42 1.37 -6.60
C PRO A 38 2.79 0.17 -5.87
N VAL A 39 3.59 -0.88 -5.63
CA VAL A 39 3.23 -1.95 -4.70
C VAL A 39 3.15 -1.38 -3.28
N TRP A 40 2.32 -1.97 -2.44
CA TRP A 40 2.15 -1.52 -1.06
C TRP A 40 1.95 -2.69 -0.10
N VAL A 41 2.35 -2.47 1.15
CA VAL A 41 2.20 -3.40 2.25
C VAL A 41 1.00 -3.00 3.09
N ARG A 42 0.13 -3.96 3.39
CA ARG A 42 -0.90 -3.82 4.42
C ARG A 42 -0.27 -4.08 5.78
N ALA A 43 -0.24 -3.08 6.63
CA ALA A 43 0.23 -3.20 8.01
C ALA A 43 -0.85 -2.74 8.98
N TYR A 44 -0.68 -3.07 10.26
CA TYR A 44 -1.59 -2.71 11.33
C TYR A 44 -0.85 -1.90 12.39
N LEU A 45 -1.34 -0.70 12.67
CA LEU A 45 -0.76 0.21 13.65
C LEU A 45 -1.62 0.19 14.93
N PRO A 46 -1.02 0.05 16.13
CA PRO A 46 -1.77 0.18 17.37
C PRO A 46 -2.26 1.63 17.56
N GLU A 47 -3.41 1.80 18.22
CA GLU A 47 -3.98 3.11 18.54
C GLU A 47 -2.98 4.05 19.25
N SER A 48 -2.13 3.51 20.11
CA SER A 48 -1.11 4.29 20.86
C SER A 48 -0.13 5.04 19.95
N ASP A 49 0.12 4.53 18.74
CA ASP A 49 1.04 5.14 17.78
C ASP A 49 0.31 5.95 16.70
N LEU A 50 -1.04 5.90 16.65
CA LEU A 50 -1.84 6.59 15.63
C LEU A 50 -1.56 8.10 15.59
N GLY A 51 -1.44 8.75 16.75
CA GLY A 51 -1.15 10.19 16.83
C GLY A 51 0.28 10.57 16.42
N ARG A 52 1.17 9.59 16.23
CA ARG A 52 2.59 9.79 15.90
C ARG A 52 2.91 9.42 14.46
N VAL A 53 1.98 8.79 13.75
CA VAL A 53 2.14 8.35 12.37
C VAL A 53 1.23 9.17 11.47
N ALA A 54 1.79 9.76 10.43
CA ALA A 54 1.09 10.59 9.46
C ALA A 54 1.37 10.10 8.03
N PRO A 55 0.41 10.27 7.09
CA PRO A 55 0.67 10.07 5.67
C PRO A 55 1.87 10.89 5.20
N GLY A 56 2.73 10.30 4.36
CA GLY A 56 3.98 10.88 3.88
C GLY A 56 5.20 10.55 4.75
N MET A 57 5.03 9.98 5.95
CA MET A 57 6.16 9.54 6.77
C MET A 57 6.96 8.43 6.09
N ARG A 58 8.28 8.49 6.20
CA ARG A 58 9.19 7.48 5.65
C ARG A 58 9.04 6.18 6.43
N ALA A 59 9.15 5.07 5.71
CA ALA A 59 9.10 3.73 6.26
C ALA A 59 10.15 2.84 5.59
N TRP A 60 10.52 1.77 6.27
CA TRP A 60 11.33 0.68 5.74
C TRP A 60 10.49 -0.58 5.68
N ILE A 61 10.65 -1.33 4.60
CA ILE A 61 9.98 -2.61 4.40
C ILE A 61 11.06 -3.69 4.37
N LEU A 62 10.87 -4.72 5.19
CA LEU A 62 11.73 -5.90 5.27
C LEU A 62 10.93 -7.14 4.91
N THR A 63 11.56 -8.13 4.30
CA THR A 63 10.91 -9.40 3.96
C THR A 63 11.83 -10.56 4.30
N ASP A 64 11.24 -11.69 4.67
CA ASP A 64 12.02 -12.89 5.02
C ASP A 64 12.74 -13.48 3.80
N SER A 65 12.27 -13.17 2.59
CA SER A 65 12.90 -13.59 1.33
C SER A 65 14.21 -12.83 1.04
N TYR A 66 14.37 -11.63 1.61
CA TYR A 66 15.56 -10.79 1.41
C TYR A 66 15.98 -10.15 2.73
N PRO A 67 16.50 -10.93 3.70
CA PRO A 67 16.74 -10.47 5.07
C PRO A 67 17.78 -9.36 5.17
N GLU A 68 18.70 -9.26 4.19
CA GLU A 68 19.74 -8.23 4.14
C GLU A 68 19.30 -6.96 3.39
N LYS A 69 18.14 -6.97 2.72
CA LYS A 69 17.63 -5.83 1.96
C LYS A 69 16.57 -5.07 2.75
N ARG A 70 16.60 -3.74 2.64
CA ARG A 70 15.56 -2.84 3.15
C ARG A 70 15.02 -2.02 1.99
N TYR A 71 13.73 -2.11 1.77
CA TYR A 71 13.06 -1.33 0.73
C TYR A 71 12.58 -0.01 1.31
N LYS A 72 12.91 1.10 0.62
CA LYS A 72 12.38 2.42 0.96
C LYS A 72 10.87 2.43 0.74
N GLY A 73 10.15 3.11 1.61
CA GLY A 73 8.72 3.27 1.49
C GLY A 73 8.21 4.49 2.22
N TRP A 74 6.90 4.71 2.11
CA TRP A 74 6.23 5.79 2.81
C TRP A 74 4.80 5.42 3.17
N VAL A 75 4.29 6.01 4.25
CA VAL A 75 2.91 5.84 4.67
C VAL A 75 2.02 6.54 3.65
N GLY A 76 1.24 5.75 2.90
CA GLY A 76 0.34 6.26 1.87
C GLY A 76 -1.05 6.58 2.40
N TYR A 77 -1.55 5.74 3.30
CA TYR A 77 -2.90 5.85 3.84
C TYR A 77 -2.99 5.22 5.22
N ILE A 78 -3.77 5.84 6.11
CA ILE A 78 -4.13 5.31 7.42
C ILE A 78 -5.66 5.24 7.45
N SER A 79 -6.21 4.07 7.75
CA SER A 79 -7.65 3.89 7.90
C SER A 79 -8.17 4.75 9.05
N PRO A 80 -9.30 5.47 8.89
CA PRO A 80 -9.96 6.14 10.00
C PRO A 80 -10.73 5.17 10.89
N THR A 81 -10.96 3.94 10.42
CA THR A 81 -11.71 2.91 11.12
C THR A 81 -10.74 1.93 11.79
N ALA A 82 -10.92 1.73 13.09
CA ALA A 82 -10.21 0.70 13.84
C ALA A 82 -10.78 -0.70 13.53
N GLU A 83 -9.88 -1.68 13.44
CA GLU A 83 -10.17 -3.10 13.35
C GLU A 83 -9.79 -3.78 14.67
N PHE A 84 -10.54 -4.81 15.04
CA PHE A 84 -10.14 -5.69 16.14
C PHE A 84 -9.09 -6.67 15.64
N THR A 85 -7.94 -6.77 16.30
CA THR A 85 -7.00 -7.87 15.99
C THR A 85 -7.64 -9.20 16.40
N PRO A 86 -7.85 -10.17 15.49
CA PRO A 86 -8.10 -11.53 15.92
C PRO A 86 -6.79 -12.08 16.48
N LYS A 87 -6.81 -12.55 17.73
CA LYS A 87 -5.82 -13.49 18.21
C LYS A 87 -6.50 -14.86 18.33
N ASN A 88 -5.93 -15.88 17.71
CA ASN A 88 -6.20 -17.26 18.09
C ASN A 88 -5.58 -17.49 19.47
N VAL A 89 -6.37 -17.62 20.54
CA VAL A 89 -5.85 -18.13 21.82
C VAL A 89 -6.93 -18.78 22.68
N GLU A 90 -6.59 -19.94 23.23
CA GLU A 90 -7.36 -20.84 24.10
C GLU A 90 -7.34 -20.42 25.60
N THR A 91 -7.11 -19.15 25.93
CA THR A 91 -7.16 -18.69 27.33
C THR A 91 -7.98 -17.40 27.51
N PRO A 92 -8.71 -17.26 28.64
CA PRO A 92 -9.80 -16.28 28.81
C PRO A 92 -9.38 -14.80 28.91
N GLU A 93 -8.09 -14.48 28.76
CA GLU A 93 -7.59 -13.09 28.79
C GLU A 93 -7.55 -12.50 27.38
N LEU A 94 -8.71 -12.44 26.73
CA LEU A 94 -8.91 -11.79 25.44
C LEU A 94 -8.58 -10.29 25.54
N ARG A 95 -7.42 -9.86 25.01
CA ARG A 95 -7.14 -8.44 24.75
C ARG A 95 -7.45 -8.10 23.31
N THR A 96 -8.70 -7.74 23.04
CA THR A 96 -9.08 -6.97 21.85
C THR A 96 -8.35 -5.63 21.88
N ARG A 97 -7.25 -5.50 21.13
CA ARG A 97 -6.61 -4.20 20.90
C ARG A 97 -7.13 -3.65 19.58
N LEU A 98 -7.49 -2.37 19.59
CA LEU A 98 -7.83 -1.64 18.38
C LEU A 98 -6.54 -1.42 17.57
N VAL A 99 -6.60 -1.78 16.30
CA VAL A 99 -5.54 -1.50 15.32
C VAL A 99 -6.10 -0.76 14.13
N TYR A 100 -5.29 0.05 13.49
CA TYR A 100 -5.66 0.79 12.30
C TYR A 100 -4.89 0.23 11.12
N GLN A 101 -5.60 -0.11 10.04
CA GLN A 101 -4.93 -0.53 8.82
C GLN A 101 -4.14 0.64 8.22
N VAL A 102 -2.87 0.41 7.93
CA VAL A 102 -1.99 1.34 7.22
C VAL A 102 -1.58 0.72 5.90
N ARG A 103 -1.55 1.54 4.84
CA ARG A 103 -0.96 1.18 3.55
C ARG A 103 0.38 1.89 3.44
N VAL A 104 1.45 1.11 3.29
CA VAL A 104 2.80 1.64 3.09
C VAL A 104 3.26 1.31 1.69
N PHE A 105 3.48 2.33 0.88
CA PHE A 105 3.99 2.15 -0.48
C PHE A 105 5.46 1.76 -0.43
N ALA A 106 5.87 0.90 -1.36
CA ALA A 106 7.23 0.39 -1.43
C ALA A 106 7.88 0.79 -2.76
N CYS A 107 9.12 1.25 -2.67
CA CYS A 107 10.00 1.37 -3.82
C CYS A 107 10.49 -0.02 -4.20
N ASN A 108 10.07 -0.49 -5.37
CA ASN A 108 10.34 -1.83 -5.88
C ASN A 108 10.84 -1.79 -7.34
N PRO A 109 11.95 -1.08 -7.63
CA PRO A 109 12.45 -0.93 -9.00
C PRO A 109 12.86 -2.26 -9.63
N GLU A 110 13.38 -3.20 -8.81
CA GLU A 110 13.82 -4.53 -9.26
C GLU A 110 12.66 -5.55 -9.34
N GLY A 111 11.44 -5.19 -8.93
CA GLY A 111 10.28 -6.09 -8.97
C GLY A 111 10.35 -7.28 -8.00
N GLU A 112 11.20 -7.20 -6.97
CA GLU A 112 11.44 -8.26 -5.98
C GLU A 112 10.25 -8.45 -5.03
N LEU A 113 9.58 -7.34 -4.65
CA LEU A 113 8.38 -7.41 -3.81
C LEU A 113 7.17 -7.87 -4.63
N ARG A 114 6.57 -8.99 -4.22
CA ARG A 114 5.43 -9.62 -4.90
C ARG A 114 4.16 -9.56 -4.07
N LEU A 115 3.01 -9.63 -4.75
CA LEU A 115 1.70 -9.71 -4.08
C LEU A 115 1.62 -10.97 -3.23
N GLY A 116 1.10 -10.84 -2.01
CA GLY A 116 0.99 -11.93 -1.04
C GLY A 116 2.27 -12.23 -0.25
N MET A 117 3.38 -11.53 -0.53
CA MET A 117 4.62 -11.68 0.24
C MET A 117 4.45 -11.12 1.66
N PRO A 118 4.74 -11.91 2.71
CA PRO A 118 4.83 -11.39 4.07
C PRO A 118 5.92 -10.32 4.17
N ALA A 119 5.63 -9.23 4.87
CA ALA A 119 6.56 -8.12 5.04
C ALA A 119 6.41 -7.48 6.43
N THR A 120 7.54 -7.03 6.97
CA THR A 120 7.60 -6.22 8.19
C THR A 120 7.80 -4.76 7.81
N VAL A 121 7.01 -3.88 8.41
CA VAL A 121 7.10 -2.43 8.22
C VAL A 121 7.71 -1.78 9.46
N VAL A 122 8.72 -0.94 9.27
CA VAL A 122 9.35 -0.14 10.33
C VAL A 122 9.18 1.35 9.99
N ILE A 123 8.50 2.08 10.86
CA ILE A 123 8.28 3.53 10.74
C ILE A 123 9.08 4.22 11.85
N PRO A 124 10.14 4.99 11.53
CA PRO A 124 10.82 5.83 12.52
C PRO A 124 9.86 6.89 13.06
N LEU A 125 9.70 6.98 14.38
CA LEU A 125 8.74 7.90 15.03
C LEU A 125 9.37 9.25 15.40
N ASP A 126 10.67 9.38 15.23
CA ASP A 126 11.52 10.54 15.52
C ASP A 126 11.89 11.34 14.26
N GLN A 127 11.18 11.11 13.15
CA GLN A 127 11.40 11.85 11.92
C GLN A 127 10.64 13.19 11.90
N PRO A 128 11.19 14.22 11.23
CA PRO A 128 10.45 15.46 11.02
C PRO A 128 9.14 15.20 10.27
N PRO A 129 8.10 16.02 10.48
CA PRO A 129 6.85 15.94 9.73
C PRO A 129 7.14 15.92 8.22
N PRO A 130 6.35 15.19 7.42
CA PRO A 130 6.51 15.17 5.97
C PRO A 130 6.53 16.60 5.44
N ALA A 131 7.64 17.02 4.83
CA ALA A 131 7.72 18.33 4.23
C ALA A 131 6.69 18.40 3.11
N GLU A 132 5.80 19.40 3.15
CA GLU A 132 4.68 19.65 2.21
C GLU A 132 5.11 19.79 0.72
N ARG A 133 6.40 19.63 0.40
CA ARG A 133 7.03 19.95 -0.89
C ARG A 133 8.02 18.92 -1.44
N ALA A 134 7.97 17.66 -1.01
CA ALA A 134 8.74 16.61 -1.71
C ALA A 134 8.03 16.17 -3.00
N GLN A 135 8.04 17.04 -4.02
CA GLN A 135 7.57 16.76 -5.40
C GLN A 135 8.60 15.95 -6.23
N GLY A 136 9.46 15.18 -5.56
CA GLY A 136 10.36 14.22 -6.19
C GLY A 136 9.76 12.82 -6.14
N ASP A 137 10.12 11.97 -7.10
CA ASP A 137 9.80 10.55 -7.02
C ASP A 137 10.42 9.98 -5.73
N PRO A 138 9.62 9.49 -4.76
CA PRO A 138 10.14 8.95 -3.49
C PRO A 138 11.02 7.72 -3.68
N CYS A 139 11.02 7.14 -4.88
CA CYS A 139 11.85 6.02 -5.28
C CYS A 139 13.05 6.41 -6.16
N ALA A 140 13.14 7.67 -6.62
CA ALA A 140 14.32 8.16 -7.29
C ALA A 140 15.48 8.24 -6.29
N SER A 141 16.64 7.75 -6.73
CA SER A 141 17.91 7.84 -6.00
C SER A 141 18.67 9.08 -6.44
#